data_AF-A0A2E1U5K3-F1
#
_entry.id   AF-A0A2E1U5K3-F1
#
_cell.length_a   1.000
_cell.length_b   1.000
_cell.length_c   1.000
_cell.angle_alpha   90.00
_cell.angle_beta   90.00
_cell.angle_gamma   90.00
#
_symmetry.space_group_name_H-M   'P 1'
#
loop_
_entity.id
_entity.type
_entity.pdbx_description
1 polymer ?
#
loop_
_entity_poly.entity_id
_entity_poly.type
_entity_poly.pdbx_seq_one_letter_code
_entity_poly.pdbx_strand_id
1 'polypeptide(L)' 'MDCPRCGAKSEVFDSRKADKGSAIKRRRKCVSCGHKWSTMERTERARTLRVVKRSGSREAFDPSKILQGIDIACGKRPVP' A
#
# COMPACT_ATOMS: atom_id res chain seq x y z
N MET A 1 -5.86 -11.91 0.63
CA MET A 1 -6.89 -11.32 1.50
C MET A 1 -7.62 -12.43 2.21
N ASP A 2 -8.02 -12.16 3.44
CA ASP A 2 -8.72 -13.11 4.29
C ASP A 2 -10.23 -12.93 4.12
N CYS A 3 -10.99 -14.00 4.37
CA CYS A 3 -12.43 -14.02 4.22
C CYS A 3 -13.07 -13.15 5.30
N PRO A 4 -13.94 -12.19 4.94
CA PRO A 4 -14.59 -11.32 5.93
C PRO A 4 -15.55 -12.07 6.86
N ARG A 5 -15.92 -13.31 6.53
CA ARG A 5 -16.85 -14.13 7.32
C ARG A 5 -16.14 -15.08 8.29
N CYS A 6 -15.05 -15.74 7.87
CA CYS A 6 -14.40 -16.79 8.67
C CYS A 6 -12.88 -16.65 8.82
N GLY A 7 -12.27 -15.58 8.29
CA GLY A 7 -10.83 -15.31 8.43
C GLY A 7 -9.89 -16.22 7.60
N ALA A 8 -10.41 -17.27 6.95
CA ALA A 8 -9.60 -18.14 6.10
C ALA A 8 -9.19 -17.46 4.78
N LYS A 9 -8.25 -18.05 4.02
CA LYS A 9 -7.82 -17.50 2.73
C LYS A 9 -8.92 -17.48 1.68
N SER A 10 -8.74 -16.64 0.68
CA SER A 10 -9.65 -16.49 -0.46
C SER A 10 -8.91 -16.61 -1.78
N GLU A 11 -9.52 -17.25 -2.77
CA GLU A 11 -9.06 -17.28 -4.16
C GLU A 11 -9.72 -16.18 -4.99
N VAL A 12 -9.07 -15.74 -6.06
CA VAL A 12 -9.61 -14.79 -7.05
C VAL A 12 -10.03 -15.58 -8.27
N PHE A 13 -11.29 -15.44 -8.69
CA PHE A 13 -11.81 -16.15 -9.85
C PHE A 13 -12.21 -15.24 -11.02
N ASP A 14 -12.33 -13.93 -10.79
CA ASP A 14 -12.60 -12.93 -11.83
C ASP A 14 -11.90 -11.62 -11.48
N SER A 15 -11.24 -10.99 -12.45
CA SER A 15 -10.50 -9.75 -12.28
C SER A 15 -10.72 -8.83 -13.47
N ARG A 16 -11.21 -7.61 -13.21
CA ARG A 16 -11.52 -6.63 -14.26
C ARG A 16 -11.03 -5.24 -13.87
N LYS A 17 -10.64 -4.46 -14.87
CA LYS A 17 -10.33 -3.03 -14.71
C LYS A 17 -11.63 -2.26 -14.41
N ALA A 18 -11.55 -1.29 -13.50
CA ALA A 18 -12.62 -0.39 -13.10
C ALA A 18 -12.09 1.05 -13.05
N ASP A 19 -12.96 2.04 -12.84
CA ASP A 19 -12.61 3.47 -12.75
C ASP A 19 -11.68 3.96 -13.88
N LYS A 20 -12.09 3.75 -15.14
CA LYS A 20 -11.31 4.10 -16.35
C LYS A 20 -9.87 3.54 -16.32
N GLY A 21 -9.67 2.38 -15.70
CA GLY A 21 -8.37 1.72 -15.58
C GLY A 21 -7.55 2.11 -14.34
N SER A 22 -8.04 3.02 -13.49
CA SER A 22 -7.36 3.42 -12.24
C SER A 22 -7.64 2.50 -11.05
N ALA A 23 -8.54 1.53 -11.23
CA ALA A 23 -8.89 0.54 -10.22
C ALA A 23 -8.95 -0.88 -10.81
N ILE A 24 -8.80 -1.88 -9.95
CA ILE A 24 -9.01 -3.30 -10.27
C ILE A 24 -10.08 -3.84 -9.34
N LYS A 25 -11.18 -4.32 -9.91
CA LYS A 25 -12.23 -5.04 -9.18
C LYS A 25 -12.00 -6.54 -9.33
N ARG A 26 -11.89 -7.25 -8.22
CA ARG A 26 -11.67 -8.71 -8.17
C ARG A 26 -12.85 -9.39 -7.48
N ARG A 27 -13.42 -10.44 -8.07
CA ARG A 27 -14.36 -11.33 -7.38
C ARG A 27 -13.58 -12.46 -6.72
N ARG A 28 -13.88 -12.70 -5.44
CA ARG A 28 -13.19 -13.65 -4.58
C ARG A 28 -14.15 -14.70 -4.05
N LYS A 29 -13.64 -15.90 -3.80
CA LYS A 29 -14.33 -17.00 -3.13
C LYS A 29 -13.48 -17.48 -1.95
N CYS A 30 -14.09 -17.74 -0.80
CA CYS A 30 -13.38 -18.36 0.32
C CYS A 30 -13.14 -19.83 0.04
N VAL A 31 -11.91 -20.31 0.30
CA VAL A 31 -11.57 -21.72 0.12
C VAL A 31 -12.19 -22.63 1.19
N SER A 32 -12.58 -22.08 2.35
CA SER A 32 -13.13 -22.86 3.47
C SER A 32 -14.66 -22.81 3.53
N CYS A 33 -15.29 -21.63 3.47
CA CYS A 33 -16.74 -21.49 3.64
C CYS A 33 -17.51 -21.21 2.33
N GLY A 34 -16.81 -21.11 1.20
CA GLY A 34 -17.42 -20.87 -0.12
C GLY A 34 -18.04 -19.49 -0.32
N HIS A 35 -17.99 -18.59 0.67
CA HIS A 35 -18.53 -17.24 0.58
C HIS A 35 -17.90 -16.48 -0.60
N LYS A 36 -18.71 -15.73 -1.36
CA LYS A 36 -18.27 -14.97 -2.53
C LYS A 36 -18.45 -13.47 -2.29
N TRP A 37 -17.43 -12.68 -2.59
CA TRP A 37 -17.47 -11.21 -2.46
C TRP A 37 -16.63 -10.53 -3.53
N SER A 38 -16.71 -9.20 -3.62
CA SER A 38 -15.87 -8.40 -4.52
C SER A 38 -14.97 -7.48 -3.71
N THR A 39 -13.71 -7.35 -4.12
CA THR A 39 -12.75 -6.37 -3.60
C THR A 39 -12.40 -5.38 -4.68
N MET A 40 -12.16 -4.13 -4.31
CA MET A 40 -11.71 -3.09 -5.23
C MET A 40 -10.35 -2.58 -4.76
N GLU A 41 -9.35 -2.72 -5.62
CA GLU A 41 -8.00 -2.21 -5.42
C GLU A 41 -7.87 -0.93 -6.24
N ARG A 42 -7.50 0.16 -5.60
CA ARG A 42 -7.31 1.47 -6.23
C ARG A 42 -5.89 1.93 -5.94
N THR A 43 -5.25 2.56 -6.92
CA THR A 43 -4.04 3.33 -6.63
C THR A 43 -4.45 4.53 -5.80
N GLU A 44 -4.01 4.58 -4.55
CA GLU A 44 -4.15 5.75 -3.69
C GLU A 44 -3.39 6.92 -4.33
N ARG A 45 -4.08 7.73 -5.13
CA ARG A 45 -3.57 8.99 -5.64
C ARG A 45 -3.63 10.00 -4.51
N ALA A 46 -2.52 10.16 -3.80
CA ALA A 46 -2.29 11.23 -2.84
C ALA A 46 -3.26 11.28 -1.65
N ARG A 47 -3.17 10.31 -0.74
CA ARG A 47 -3.28 10.65 0.68
C ARG A 47 -1.90 11.05 1.15
N THR A 48 -1.76 12.25 1.72
CA THR A 48 -0.53 12.76 2.33
C THR A 48 0.08 11.65 3.19
N LEU A 49 1.13 11.00 2.69
CA LEU A 49 1.88 10.02 3.48
C LEU A 49 2.38 10.77 4.71
N ARG A 50 2.18 10.22 5.90
CA ARG A 50 2.67 10.81 7.15
C ARG A 50 3.71 9.88 7.73
N VAL A 51 4.82 10.45 8.18
CA VAL A 51 5.89 9.71 8.86
C VAL A 51 5.80 9.97 10.35
N VAL A 52 5.94 8.90 11.14
CA VAL A 52 6.10 8.98 12.59
C VAL A 52 7.60 9.06 12.86
N LYS A 53 8.07 10.19 13.37
CA LYS A 53 9.48 10.37 13.74
C LYS A 53 9.79 9.57 15.01
N ARG A 54 11.07 9.34 15.28
CA ARG A 54 11.53 8.67 16.52
C ARG A 54 11.09 9.41 17.79
N SER A 55 10.87 10.73 17.70
CA SER A 55 10.29 11.57 18.75
C SER A 55 8.78 11.36 18.95
N GLY A 56 8.12 10.52 18.16
CA GLY A 56 6.67 10.31 18.18
C GLY A 56 5.86 11.35 17.39
N SER A 57 6.49 12.43 16.91
CA SER A 57 5.81 13.45 16.11
C SER A 57 5.42 12.93 14.72
N ARG A 58 4.31 13.45 14.17
CA ARG A 58 3.79 13.07 12.85
C ARG A 58 3.91 14.22 11.87
N GLU A 59 4.82 14.11 10.92
CA GLU A 59 4.96 15.09 9.83
C GLU A 59 4.49 14.50 8.49
N ALA A 60 4.17 15.37 7.53
CA ALA A 60 3.97 14.94 6.15
C ALA A 60 5.28 14.39 5.60
N PHE A 61 5.20 13.31 4.82
CA PHE A 61 6.31 12.75 4.09
C PHE A 61 6.79 13.77 3.06
N ASP A 62 8.05 14.12 3.17
CA ASP A 62 8.74 15.03 2.26
C ASP A 62 9.95 14.29 1.67
N PRO A 63 9.92 13.92 0.38
CA PRO A 63 11.04 13.25 -0.29
C PRO A 63 12.34 14.06 -0.23
N SER A 64 12.26 15.39 -0.24
CA SER A 64 13.43 16.27 -0.24
C SER A 64 14.24 16.14 1.04
N LYS A 65 13.57 15.99 2.20
CA LYS A 65 14.24 15.73 3.49
C LYS A 65 15.02 14.42 3.49
N ILE A 66 14.52 13.40 2.80
CA ILE A 66 15.21 12.10 2.70
C ILE A 66 16.47 12.25 1.85
N LEU A 67 16.36 12.88 0.68
CA LEU A 67 17.50 13.13 -0.20
C LEU A 67 18.59 13.95 0.49
N GLN A 68 18.21 15.03 1.18
CA GLN A 68 19.15 15.84 1.95
C GLN A 68 19.81 15.05 3.09
N GLY A 69 19.07 14.18 3.78
CA GLY A 69 19.62 13.32 4.81
C GLY A 69 20.64 12.32 4.27
N ILE A 70 20.41 11.78 3.07
CA ILE A 70 21.37 10.91 2.37
C ILE A 70 22.62 11.70 2.00
N ASP A 71 22.47 12.89 1.42
CA ASP A 71 23.58 13.74 1.01
C ASP A 71 24.51 14.10 2.20
N ILE A 72 23.92 14.56 3.30
CA ILE A 72 24.65 14.86 4.54
C ILE A 72 25.38 13.62 5.09
N ALA A 73 24.73 12.45 5.07
CA ALA A 73 25.34 11.20 5.54
C ALA A 73 26.52 10.74 4.67
N CYS A 74 26.51 11.09 3.38
CA CYS A 74 27.56 10.79 2.43
C CYS A 74 28.67 11.86 2.39
N GLY A 75 28.40 13.11 2.77
CA GLY A 75 29.33 14.24 2.62
C GLY A 75 30.62 14.16 3.46
N LYS A 76 30.69 13.31 4.49
CA LYS A 76 31.92 13.04 5.26
C LYS A 76 32.61 11.73 4.88
N ARG A 77 32.09 11.00 3.90
CA ARG A 77 32.77 9.78 3.43
C ARG A 77 33.89 10.21 2.49
N PRO A 78 35.15 9.79 2.73
CA PRO A 78 36.18 9.84 1.72
C PRO A 78 35.84 8.79 0.67
N VAL A 79 34.92 9.13 -0.23
CA VAL A 79 34.67 8.35 -1.45
C VAL A 79 35.69 8.84 -2.48
N PRO A 80 36.57 7.97 -3.01
CA PRO A 80 37.48 8.31 -4.10
C PRO A 80 36.76 8.82 -5.35
#